data_AF-A0A1G9AXR7-F1
#
_entry.id   AF-A0A1G9AXR7-F1
#
_cell.length_a   1.000
_cell.length_b   1.000
_cell.length_c   1.000
_cell.angle_alpha   90.00
_cell.angle_beta   90.00
_cell.angle_gamma   90.00
#
_symmetry.space_group_name_H-M   'P 1'
#
loop_
_entity.id
_entity.type
_entity.pdbx_description
1 polymer ?
#
loop_
_entity_poly.entity_id
_entity_poly.type
_entity_poly.pdbx_seq_one_letter_code
_entity_poly.pdbx_strand_id
1 'polypeptide(L)'
;MTSAFDFYNGPADNPDPSRYRSCTLAGANVYLVAEVGAPHNYGISRELTVRTVAFGTIPVEATLRLEQVRDDDGLPRPINIETLTCNPDGGTEVPDNEINTELYTRITSLVVDGVAMRLSDTCRTTVPGKMQLHGNGYWYGTVDGENVPPPPLPYWKNHLFNLSTGGELNGTIDVPAFSGCVTADGDDLSALLTATVSGNDNPLRTNQGSAFSCTRKNPVAGGKNLPPGPGQATVESVPCNLGLDPANPLIPPVPEIPEGDR
;
A
#
# COMPACT_ATOMS: atom_id res chain seq x y z
N MET A 1 5.98 3.39 0.84
CA MET A 1 4.78 4.24 0.77
C MET A 1 4.36 4.53 2.19
N THR A 2 4.00 5.76 2.52
CA THR A 2 3.62 6.10 3.89
C THR A 2 2.10 6.07 4.03
N SER A 3 1.64 5.44 5.09
CA SER A 3 0.23 5.19 5.35
C SER A 3 -0.15 5.51 6.79
N ALA A 4 -1.40 5.90 6.93
CA ALA A 4 -2.11 6.12 8.17
C ALA A 4 -3.05 4.93 8.41
N PHE A 5 -3.10 4.42 9.63
CA PHE A 5 -3.89 3.25 9.98
C PHE A 5 -4.87 3.57 11.10
N ASP A 6 -6.15 3.25 10.88
CA ASP A 6 -7.15 3.14 11.93
C ASP A 6 -7.47 1.67 12.16
N PHE A 7 -7.20 1.17 13.36
CA PHE A 7 -7.22 -0.25 13.67
C PHE A 7 -8.47 -0.62 14.45
N TYR A 8 -8.98 -1.80 14.16
CA TYR A 8 -9.99 -2.45 14.98
C TYR A 8 -9.61 -3.91 15.16
N ASN A 9 -10.02 -4.47 16.30
CA ASN A 9 -9.88 -5.88 16.58
C ASN A 9 -11.05 -6.32 17.44
N GLY A 10 -11.58 -7.52 17.19
CA GLY A 10 -12.66 -8.07 17.96
C GLY A 10 -12.87 -9.56 17.71
N PRO A 11 -13.79 -10.18 18.47
CA PRO A 11 -14.27 -11.51 18.13
C PRO A 11 -14.87 -11.50 16.71
N ALA A 12 -14.63 -12.56 15.97
CA ALA A 12 -15.21 -12.78 14.64
C ALA A 12 -16.16 -13.98 14.68
N ASP A 13 -17.11 -14.01 13.74
CA ASP A 13 -17.92 -15.19 13.52
C ASP A 13 -17.01 -16.37 13.19
N ASN A 14 -17.24 -17.48 13.87
CA ASN A 14 -16.47 -18.70 13.65
C ASN A 14 -16.96 -19.38 12.37
N PRO A 15 -16.16 -19.42 11.29
CA PRO A 15 -16.61 -19.97 10.01
C PRO A 15 -16.79 -21.49 10.06
N ASP A 16 -16.15 -22.17 11.02
CA ASP A 16 -16.28 -23.60 11.26
C ASP A 16 -16.20 -23.92 12.77
N PRO A 17 -17.34 -23.89 13.48
CA PRO A 17 -17.40 -24.22 14.90
C PRO A 17 -17.03 -25.66 15.24
N SER A 18 -16.96 -26.56 14.25
CA SER A 18 -16.52 -27.94 14.47
C SER A 18 -15.00 -28.05 14.54
N ARG A 19 -14.28 -27.08 13.96
CA ARG A 19 -12.82 -27.04 13.88
C ARG A 19 -12.19 -26.02 14.82
N TYR A 20 -12.78 -24.84 14.93
CA TYR A 20 -12.21 -23.74 15.69
C TYR A 20 -12.94 -23.50 17.00
N ARG A 21 -12.18 -23.21 18.07
CA ARG A 21 -12.75 -22.78 19.36
C ARG A 21 -13.15 -21.31 19.35
N SER A 22 -12.37 -20.50 18.65
CA SER A 22 -12.59 -19.06 18.54
C SER A 22 -11.91 -18.51 17.29
N CYS A 23 -12.44 -17.40 16.79
CA CYS A 23 -11.79 -16.59 15.77
C CYS A 23 -11.81 -15.12 16.20
N THR A 24 -10.77 -14.39 15.80
CA THR A 24 -10.63 -12.95 16.00
C THR A 24 -10.32 -12.30 14.66
N LEU A 25 -10.94 -11.15 14.40
CA LEU A 25 -10.67 -10.34 13.23
C LEU A 25 -9.86 -9.13 13.66
N ALA A 26 -8.66 -8.97 13.11
CA ALA A 26 -7.92 -7.74 13.18
C ALA A 26 -8.02 -7.04 11.82
N GLY A 27 -8.41 -5.77 11.82
CA GLY A 27 -8.49 -4.99 10.59
C GLY A 27 -7.88 -3.61 10.72
N ALA A 28 -7.54 -3.03 9.57
CA ALA A 28 -7.04 -1.69 9.45
C ALA A 28 -7.65 -0.97 8.24
N ASN A 29 -8.14 0.23 8.48
CA ASN A 29 -8.44 1.21 7.45
C ASN A 29 -7.15 1.96 7.12
N VAL A 30 -6.64 1.79 5.90
CA VAL A 30 -5.39 2.38 5.45
C VAL A 30 -5.64 3.60 4.57
N TYR A 31 -4.99 4.71 4.91
CA TYR A 31 -5.02 5.96 4.17
C TYR A 31 -3.62 6.33 3.69
N LEU A 32 -3.49 6.69 2.42
CA LEU A 32 -2.24 7.23 1.87
C LEU A 32 -1.95 8.59 2.49
N VAL A 33 -0.74 8.79 3.00
CA VAL A 33 -0.32 10.06 3.60
C VAL A 33 0.36 10.90 2.52
N ALA A 34 -0.16 12.11 2.31
CA ALA A 34 0.35 13.01 1.30
C ALA A 34 1.65 13.71 1.73
N GLU A 35 2.35 14.30 0.77
CA GLU A 35 3.47 15.19 1.05
C GLU A 35 3.00 16.58 1.47
N VAL A 36 3.92 17.36 2.08
CA VAL A 36 3.64 18.74 2.48
C VAL A 36 3.28 19.56 1.24
N GLY A 37 2.18 20.31 1.31
CA GLY A 37 1.70 21.14 0.20
C GLY A 37 0.72 20.45 -0.76
N ALA A 38 0.44 19.16 -0.56
CA ALA A 38 -0.62 18.49 -1.30
C ALA A 38 -2.01 19.11 -0.98
N PRO A 39 -2.97 19.06 -1.93
CA PRO A 39 -4.31 19.64 -1.74
C PRO A 39 -5.11 18.98 -0.60
N HIS A 40 -4.73 17.75 -0.23
CA HIS A 40 -5.32 17.02 0.87
C HIS A 40 -4.23 16.33 1.69
N ASN A 41 -4.44 16.22 2.99
CA ASN A 41 -3.49 15.56 3.89
C ASN A 41 -3.43 14.03 3.70
N TYR A 42 -4.53 13.44 3.24
CA TYR A 42 -4.71 11.99 3.09
C TYR A 42 -5.34 11.65 1.75
N GLY A 43 -5.18 10.40 1.33
CA GLY A 43 -5.71 9.88 0.07
C GLY A 43 -4.83 10.11 -1.14
N ILE A 44 -3.59 10.57 -0.94
CA ILE A 44 -2.62 10.83 -2.00
C ILE A 44 -1.30 10.22 -1.55
N SER A 45 -0.68 9.36 -2.35
CA SER A 45 0.65 8.85 -2.05
C SER A 45 1.70 9.94 -2.24
N ARG A 46 2.87 9.74 -1.65
CA ARG A 46 4.09 10.40 -2.14
C ARG A 46 4.30 10.16 -3.62
N GLU A 47 5.12 10.99 -4.24
CA GLU A 47 5.56 10.76 -5.60
C GLU A 47 6.47 9.53 -5.70
N LEU A 48 6.34 8.81 -6.81
CA LEU A 48 7.08 7.61 -7.14
C LEU A 48 7.70 7.83 -8.52
N THR A 49 9.03 7.76 -8.60
CA THR A 49 9.73 7.83 -9.88
C THR A 49 9.86 6.43 -10.47
N VAL A 50 9.35 6.26 -11.69
CA VAL A 50 9.48 5.04 -12.48
C VAL A 50 10.38 5.33 -13.67
N ARG A 51 11.41 4.50 -13.84
CA ARG A 51 12.29 4.52 -15.00
C ARG A 51 12.02 3.29 -15.85
N THR A 52 11.68 3.50 -17.11
CA THR A 52 11.32 2.44 -18.04
C THR A 52 11.78 2.81 -19.45
N VAL A 53 11.43 2.00 -20.44
CA VAL A 53 11.61 2.28 -21.85
C VAL A 53 10.26 2.32 -22.56
N ALA A 54 10.01 3.38 -23.32
CA ALA A 54 8.90 3.45 -24.26
C ALA A 54 9.37 3.05 -25.66
N PHE A 55 8.45 2.50 -26.46
CA PHE A 55 8.72 2.09 -27.85
C PHE A 55 9.94 1.15 -28.01
N GLY A 56 10.22 0.35 -26.98
CA GLY A 56 11.28 -0.65 -26.96
C GLY A 56 12.70 -0.11 -26.73
N THR A 57 12.97 1.18 -26.91
CA THR A 57 14.34 1.73 -26.82
C THR A 57 14.46 3.14 -26.26
N ILE A 58 13.37 3.88 -26.11
CA ILE A 58 13.42 5.29 -25.69
C ILE A 58 13.34 5.36 -24.17
N PRO A 59 14.37 5.88 -23.47
CA PRO A 59 14.32 6.02 -22.02
C PRO A 59 13.18 6.95 -21.59
N VAL A 60 12.42 6.51 -20.60
CA VAL A 60 11.34 7.30 -20.00
C VAL A 60 11.53 7.32 -18.49
N GLU A 61 11.47 8.52 -17.93
CA GLU A 61 11.31 8.73 -16.49
C GLU A 61 9.95 9.38 -16.25
N ALA A 62 9.10 8.73 -15.47
CA ALA A 62 7.80 9.25 -15.10
C ALA A 62 7.71 9.37 -13.58
N THR A 63 7.24 10.51 -13.10
CA THR A 63 6.86 10.69 -11.71
C THR A 63 5.36 10.52 -11.61
N LEU A 64 4.93 9.62 -10.72
CA LEU A 64 3.54 9.27 -10.54
C LEU A 64 3.13 9.31 -9.07
N ARG A 65 1.84 9.49 -8.84
CA ARG A 65 1.21 9.32 -7.52
C ARG A 65 -0.09 8.55 -7.64
N LEU A 66 -0.40 7.80 -6.58
CA LEU A 66 -1.65 7.07 -6.43
C LEU A 66 -2.62 7.91 -5.59
N GLU A 67 -3.88 7.97 -6.01
CA GLU A 67 -4.92 8.71 -5.29
C GLU A 67 -6.07 7.77 -4.92
N GLN A 68 -6.45 7.73 -3.65
CA GLN A 68 -7.63 6.99 -3.19
C GLN A 68 -8.89 7.65 -3.76
N VAL A 69 -9.86 6.82 -4.14
CA VAL A 69 -11.20 7.31 -4.46
C VAL A 69 -11.77 8.05 -3.25
N ARG A 70 -12.47 9.15 -3.49
CA ARG A 70 -13.14 9.95 -2.45
C ARG A 70 -14.64 9.72 -2.46
N ASP A 71 -15.26 9.83 -1.30
CA ASP A 71 -16.72 9.85 -1.15
C ASP A 71 -17.32 11.23 -1.45
N ASP A 72 -18.64 11.35 -1.28
CA ASP A 72 -19.40 12.57 -1.54
C ASP A 72 -19.02 13.73 -0.61
N ASP A 73 -18.43 13.43 0.55
CA ASP A 73 -17.90 14.42 1.51
C ASP A 73 -16.45 14.82 1.17
N GLY A 74 -15.88 14.27 0.11
CA GLY A 74 -14.50 14.51 -0.32
C GLY A 74 -13.45 13.82 0.54
N LEU A 75 -13.85 12.87 1.40
CA LEU A 75 -12.93 12.09 2.23
C LEU A 75 -12.41 10.87 1.45
N PRO A 76 -11.14 10.46 1.63
CA PRO A 76 -10.63 9.27 0.96
C PRO A 76 -11.31 8.01 1.50
N ARG A 77 -11.74 7.11 0.61
CA ARG A 77 -12.19 5.77 0.97
C ARG A 77 -10.98 4.93 1.39
N PRO A 78 -11.00 4.29 2.56
CA PRO A 78 -9.86 3.52 3.06
C PRO A 78 -9.55 2.31 2.18
N ILE A 79 -8.28 1.91 2.15
CA ILE A 79 -7.89 0.56 1.73
C ILE A 79 -8.08 -0.33 2.96
N ASN A 80 -9.01 -1.26 2.90
CA ASN A 80 -9.29 -2.16 4.01
C ASN A 80 -8.35 -3.36 3.94
N ILE A 81 -7.68 -3.63 5.05
CA ILE A 81 -6.86 -4.83 5.23
C ILE A 81 -7.38 -5.54 6.45
N GLU A 82 -7.74 -6.81 6.31
CA GLU A 82 -8.28 -7.64 7.36
C GLU A 82 -7.50 -8.94 7.45
N THR A 83 -7.29 -9.41 8.67
CA THR A 83 -6.71 -10.70 8.98
C THR A 83 -7.61 -11.41 9.98
N LEU A 84 -8.15 -12.55 9.55
CA LEU A 84 -8.80 -13.50 10.44
C LEU A 84 -7.72 -14.36 11.12
N THR A 85 -7.88 -14.62 12.41
CA THR A 85 -7.06 -15.58 13.13
C THR A 85 -7.98 -16.50 13.90
N CYS A 86 -7.93 -17.79 13.60
CA CYS A 86 -8.74 -18.83 14.22
C CYS A 86 -7.88 -19.78 15.04
N ASN A 87 -8.43 -20.27 16.15
CA ASN A 87 -7.71 -21.13 17.09
C ASN A 87 -8.33 -22.53 17.13
N PRO A 88 -7.78 -23.51 16.40
CA PRO A 88 -8.11 -24.92 16.60
C PRO A 88 -7.62 -25.43 17.97
N ASP A 89 -7.88 -26.71 18.26
CA ASP A 89 -7.44 -27.37 19.48
C ASP A 89 -5.90 -27.50 19.55
N GLY A 90 -5.27 -26.52 20.20
CA GLY A 90 -3.82 -26.51 20.47
C GLY A 90 -2.98 -25.77 19.44
N GLY A 91 -3.61 -25.13 18.46
CA GLY A 91 -2.93 -24.38 17.41
C GLY A 91 -3.60 -23.05 17.09
N THR A 92 -3.03 -22.40 16.07
CA THR A 92 -3.50 -21.15 15.49
C THR A 92 -3.40 -21.25 13.98
N GLU A 93 -4.42 -20.74 13.31
CA GLU A 93 -4.53 -20.64 11.87
C GLU A 93 -4.83 -19.20 11.48
N VAL A 94 -4.06 -18.69 10.53
CA VAL A 94 -4.27 -17.43 9.85
C VAL A 94 -4.58 -17.80 8.41
N PRO A 95 -5.84 -17.72 7.96
CA PRO A 95 -6.19 -17.94 6.57
C PRO A 95 -5.54 -16.89 5.65
N ASP A 96 -5.62 -17.15 4.34
CA ASP A 96 -5.23 -16.20 3.32
C ASP A 96 -6.00 -14.88 3.45
N ASN A 97 -5.33 -13.79 3.05
CA ASN A 97 -5.85 -12.44 3.15
C ASN A 97 -6.08 -11.90 1.75
N GLU A 98 -7.20 -11.19 1.56
CA GLU A 98 -7.57 -10.55 0.30
C GLU A 98 -7.75 -9.05 0.51
N ILE A 99 -7.10 -8.25 -0.32
CA ILE A 99 -7.19 -6.79 -0.29
C ILE A 99 -7.66 -6.34 -1.65
N ASN A 100 -8.82 -5.71 -1.68
CA ASN A 100 -9.44 -5.17 -2.88
C ASN A 100 -9.64 -3.68 -2.72
N THR A 101 -9.13 -2.89 -3.65
CA THR A 101 -9.28 -1.43 -3.63
C THR A 101 -9.23 -0.83 -5.02
N GLU A 102 -9.54 0.46 -5.10
CA GLU A 102 -9.56 1.23 -6.33
C GLU A 102 -8.74 2.51 -6.15
N LEU A 103 -7.83 2.78 -7.08
CA LEU A 103 -6.89 3.90 -7.02
C LEU A 103 -6.82 4.61 -8.37
N TYR A 104 -6.81 5.94 -8.37
CA TYR A 104 -6.38 6.69 -9.56
C TYR A 104 -4.86 6.68 -9.65
N THR A 105 -4.35 6.63 -10.87
CA THR A 105 -2.94 6.92 -11.14
C THR A 105 -2.85 8.29 -11.80
N ARG A 106 -2.01 9.17 -11.24
CA ARG A 106 -1.70 10.47 -11.82
C ARG A 106 -0.23 10.52 -12.19
N ILE A 107 0.06 11.02 -13.38
CA ILE A 107 1.43 11.34 -13.82
C ILE A 107 1.64 12.82 -13.58
N THR A 108 2.61 13.17 -12.74
CA THR A 108 2.92 14.56 -12.39
C THR A 108 4.12 15.10 -13.17
N SER A 109 5.02 14.22 -13.60
CA SER A 109 6.14 14.58 -14.47
C SER A 109 6.43 13.44 -15.44
N LEU A 110 6.89 13.80 -16.64
CA LEU A 110 7.28 12.87 -17.68
C LEU A 110 8.51 13.42 -18.40
N VAL A 111 9.56 12.62 -18.49
CA VAL A 111 10.77 12.90 -19.24
C VAL A 111 10.94 11.78 -20.26
N VAL A 112 11.04 12.14 -21.54
CA VAL A 112 11.21 11.20 -22.66
C VAL A 112 12.51 11.56 -23.36
N ASP A 113 13.44 10.60 -23.44
CA ASP A 113 14.77 10.81 -24.03
C ASP A 113 15.51 12.04 -23.45
N GLY A 114 15.38 12.24 -22.14
CA GLY A 114 15.96 13.40 -21.44
C GLY A 114 15.21 14.72 -21.63
N VAL A 115 14.13 14.75 -22.43
CA VAL A 115 13.30 15.95 -22.65
C VAL A 115 12.09 15.93 -21.72
N ALA A 116 11.96 16.95 -20.87
CA ALA A 116 10.82 17.11 -19.98
C ALA A 116 9.55 17.49 -20.75
N MET A 117 8.57 16.60 -20.74
CA MET A 117 7.22 16.83 -21.24
C MET A 117 6.47 17.60 -20.15
N ARG A 118 6.29 18.91 -20.32
CA ARG A 118 5.62 19.79 -19.36
C ARG A 118 4.11 19.53 -19.34
N LEU A 119 3.68 18.45 -18.68
CA LEU A 119 2.28 18.05 -18.59
C LEU A 119 1.48 19.02 -17.71
N SER A 120 0.19 19.16 -18.00
CA SER A 120 -0.76 19.79 -17.09
C SER A 120 -0.97 18.93 -15.84
N ASP A 121 -1.34 19.59 -14.74
CA ASP A 121 -1.63 18.93 -13.46
C ASP A 121 -2.82 17.97 -13.51
N THR A 122 -3.50 17.82 -14.65
CA THR A 122 -4.71 17.02 -14.84
C THR A 122 -4.45 15.63 -15.43
N CYS A 123 -3.21 15.26 -15.75
CA CYS A 123 -2.87 13.99 -16.39
C CYS A 123 -3.10 12.78 -15.46
N ARG A 124 -4.26 12.14 -15.57
CA ARG A 124 -4.66 11.02 -14.70
C ARG A 124 -5.51 9.97 -15.41
N THR A 125 -5.65 8.80 -14.80
CA THR A 125 -6.60 7.77 -15.26
C THR A 125 -8.04 8.31 -15.22
N THR A 126 -8.83 7.97 -16.24
CA THR A 126 -10.22 8.42 -16.42
C THR A 126 -11.16 7.86 -15.37
N VAL A 127 -10.87 6.65 -14.91
CA VAL A 127 -11.54 5.92 -13.83
C VAL A 127 -10.47 5.37 -12.87
N PRO A 128 -10.82 5.00 -11.64
CA PRO A 128 -9.85 4.36 -10.77
C PRO A 128 -9.57 2.93 -11.27
N GLY A 129 -8.31 2.53 -11.20
CA GLY A 129 -7.86 1.16 -11.48
C GLY A 129 -8.12 0.27 -10.28
N LYS A 130 -8.52 -0.98 -10.53
CA LYS A 130 -8.70 -1.98 -9.48
C LYS A 130 -7.35 -2.55 -9.08
N MET A 131 -7.12 -2.68 -7.78
CA MET A 131 -5.97 -3.38 -7.23
C MET A 131 -6.48 -4.53 -6.36
N GLN A 132 -5.97 -5.72 -6.66
CA GLN A 132 -6.31 -6.97 -5.96
C GLN A 132 -5.00 -7.55 -5.44
N LEU A 133 -4.90 -7.77 -4.14
CA LEU A 133 -3.71 -8.32 -3.51
C LEU A 133 -4.10 -9.48 -2.59
N HIS A 134 -3.30 -10.52 -2.64
CA HIS A 134 -3.40 -11.74 -1.86
C HIS A 134 -2.16 -11.90 -0.98
N GLY A 135 -2.37 -12.28 0.27
CA GLY A 135 -1.31 -12.64 1.21
C GLY A 135 -1.53 -14.04 1.75
N ASN A 136 -0.53 -14.93 1.59
CA ASN A 136 -0.67 -16.31 2.07
C ASN A 136 -0.75 -16.35 3.59
N GLY A 137 -1.71 -17.11 4.07
CA GLY A 137 -1.89 -17.48 5.47
C GLY A 137 -0.89 -18.54 5.93
N TYR A 138 -1.00 -18.94 7.20
CA TYR A 138 -0.16 -19.96 7.82
C TYR A 138 -0.84 -20.58 9.04
N TRP A 139 -0.31 -21.70 9.51
CA TRP A 139 -0.72 -22.32 10.76
C TRP A 139 0.48 -22.72 11.62
N TYR A 140 0.28 -22.83 12.94
CA TYR A 140 1.28 -23.32 13.88
C TYR A 140 0.63 -23.88 15.16
N GLY A 141 1.41 -24.61 15.95
CA GLY A 141 0.94 -25.34 17.14
C GLY A 141 0.43 -26.73 16.77
N THR A 142 -0.48 -27.29 17.56
CA THR A 142 -1.11 -28.57 17.26
C THR A 142 -2.26 -28.35 16.27
N VAL A 143 -2.10 -28.84 15.05
CA VAL A 143 -3.08 -28.74 13.96
C VAL A 143 -3.30 -30.14 13.42
N ASP A 144 -4.54 -30.61 13.41
CA ASP A 144 -4.90 -31.97 12.98
C ASP A 144 -4.07 -33.10 13.64
N GLY A 145 -3.66 -32.88 14.90
CA GLY A 145 -2.85 -33.82 15.67
C GLY A 145 -1.34 -33.74 15.41
N GLU A 146 -0.89 -32.88 14.48
CA GLU A 146 0.52 -32.65 14.20
C GLU A 146 1.02 -31.37 14.86
N ASN A 147 2.24 -31.41 15.41
CA ASN A 147 2.88 -30.22 15.97
C ASN A 147 3.65 -29.49 14.87
N VAL A 148 3.14 -28.32 14.46
CA VAL A 148 3.72 -27.46 13.45
C VAL A 148 4.45 -26.29 14.13
N PRO A 149 5.75 -26.08 13.86
CA PRO A 149 6.48 -24.95 14.44
C PRO A 149 5.94 -23.61 13.91
N PRO A 150 6.07 -22.51 14.67
CA PRO A 150 5.74 -21.19 14.16
C PRO A 150 6.59 -20.84 12.93
N PRO A 151 6.02 -20.15 11.93
CA PRO A 151 6.77 -19.74 10.75
C PRO A 151 7.91 -18.78 11.15
N PRO A 152 9.08 -18.89 10.50
CA PRO A 152 10.20 -18.01 10.78
C PRO A 152 9.89 -16.57 10.34
N LEU A 153 10.37 -15.61 11.12
CA LEU A 153 10.36 -14.20 10.74
C LEU A 153 11.57 -13.85 9.85
N PRO A 154 11.47 -12.80 9.01
CA PRO A 154 10.24 -12.05 8.72
C PRO A 154 9.37 -12.73 7.66
N TYR A 155 8.05 -12.55 7.73
CA TYR A 155 7.07 -13.26 6.90
C TYR A 155 7.25 -13.06 5.39
N TRP A 156 7.71 -11.88 4.95
CA TRP A 156 7.98 -11.61 3.54
C TRP A 156 9.08 -12.50 2.92
N LYS A 157 9.97 -13.12 3.71
CA LYS A 157 10.95 -14.10 3.20
C LYS A 157 10.34 -15.48 2.95
N ASN A 158 9.18 -15.75 3.52
CA ASN A 158 8.51 -17.04 3.48
C ASN A 158 7.18 -16.95 2.71
N HIS A 159 6.97 -15.87 1.97
CA HIS A 159 5.74 -15.59 1.22
C HIS A 159 4.49 -15.55 2.10
N LEU A 160 4.62 -15.25 3.40
CA LEU A 160 3.50 -15.20 4.34
C LEU A 160 3.06 -13.76 4.58
N PHE A 161 1.84 -13.59 5.05
CA PHE A 161 1.28 -12.31 5.45
C PHE A 161 0.36 -12.44 6.67
N ASN A 162 0.46 -11.47 7.57
CA ASN A 162 -0.66 -11.10 8.43
C ASN A 162 -0.63 -9.59 8.67
N LEU A 163 -1.75 -8.96 9.00
CA LEU A 163 -1.81 -7.51 9.24
C LEU A 163 -0.85 -7.06 10.36
N SER A 164 -0.68 -7.89 11.40
CA SER A 164 0.06 -7.50 12.60
C SER A 164 1.56 -7.37 12.41
N THR A 165 2.14 -8.33 11.69
CA THR A 165 3.57 -8.51 11.38
C THR A 165 3.89 -7.96 9.99
N GLY A 166 2.89 -7.83 9.12
CA GLY A 166 3.08 -7.56 7.70
C GLY A 166 3.51 -8.83 6.97
N GLY A 167 4.18 -8.65 5.83
CA GLY A 167 4.57 -9.76 4.98
C GLY A 167 4.49 -9.42 3.50
N GLU A 168 4.44 -10.45 2.67
CA GLU A 168 4.34 -10.32 1.24
C GLU A 168 2.88 -10.32 0.77
N LEU A 169 2.58 -9.44 -0.17
CA LEU A 169 1.31 -9.38 -0.89
C LEU A 169 1.60 -9.47 -2.39
N ASN A 170 0.89 -10.35 -3.08
CA ASN A 170 0.98 -10.55 -4.53
C ASN A 170 -0.39 -10.38 -5.17
N GLY A 171 -0.44 -9.89 -6.41
CA GLY A 171 -1.71 -9.82 -7.14
C GLY A 171 -1.58 -8.96 -8.37
N THR A 172 -2.60 -8.15 -8.65
CA THR A 172 -2.67 -7.36 -9.87
C THR A 172 -3.18 -5.94 -9.65
N ILE A 173 -2.86 -5.08 -10.61
CA ILE A 173 -3.43 -3.74 -10.73
C ILE A 173 -3.85 -3.45 -12.17
N ASP A 174 -5.07 -2.94 -12.33
CA ASP A 174 -5.54 -2.39 -13.58
C ASP A 174 -5.03 -0.95 -13.73
N VAL A 175 -4.58 -0.61 -14.93
CA VAL A 175 -4.19 0.75 -15.31
C VAL A 175 -5.16 1.21 -16.40
N PRO A 176 -6.22 1.96 -16.06
CA PRO A 176 -7.17 2.47 -17.04
C PRO A 176 -6.55 3.50 -17.99
N ALA A 177 -7.33 3.90 -18.99
CA ALA A 177 -6.93 4.96 -19.92
C ALA A 177 -6.68 6.30 -19.22
N PHE A 178 -5.69 7.04 -19.69
CA PHE A 178 -5.34 8.37 -19.23
C PHE A 178 -6.11 9.46 -19.98
N SER A 179 -6.28 10.61 -19.33
CA SER A 179 -6.87 11.82 -19.90
C SER A 179 -6.24 13.05 -19.27
N GLY A 180 -6.37 14.20 -19.95
CA GLY A 180 -5.86 15.48 -19.44
C GLY A 180 -4.34 15.56 -19.44
N CYS A 181 -3.66 14.77 -20.26
CA CYS A 181 -2.20 14.76 -20.38
C CYS A 181 -1.73 15.73 -21.47
N VAL A 182 -2.06 17.01 -21.28
CA VAL A 182 -1.79 18.07 -22.26
C VAL A 182 -0.47 18.76 -21.92
N THR A 183 0.40 18.97 -22.90
CA THR A 183 1.65 19.71 -22.70
C THR A 183 1.41 21.22 -22.63
N ALA A 184 2.39 21.99 -22.15
CA ALA A 184 2.34 23.45 -22.16
C ALA A 184 2.11 24.06 -23.56
N ASP A 185 2.53 23.37 -24.62
CA ASP A 185 2.37 23.80 -26.02
C ASP A 185 1.04 23.32 -26.64
N GLY A 186 0.24 22.53 -25.90
CA GLY A 186 -1.09 22.09 -26.29
C GLY A 186 -1.18 20.67 -26.88
N ASP A 187 -0.06 19.93 -26.94
CA ASP A 187 -0.08 18.54 -27.42
C ASP A 187 -0.78 17.63 -26.40
N ASP A 188 -1.74 16.84 -26.85
CA ASP A 188 -2.43 15.86 -25.99
C ASP A 188 -1.78 14.48 -26.09
N LEU A 189 -1.07 14.08 -25.02
CA LEU A 189 -0.39 12.79 -24.90
C LEU A 189 -1.26 11.70 -24.29
N SER A 190 -2.54 11.97 -24.00
CA SER A 190 -3.43 11.03 -23.28
C SER A 190 -3.57 9.69 -24.01
N ALA A 191 -3.77 9.73 -25.33
CA ALA A 191 -3.89 8.52 -26.14
C ALA A 191 -2.56 7.75 -26.22
N LEU A 192 -1.43 8.46 -26.30
CA LEU A 192 -0.10 7.86 -26.37
C LEU A 192 0.25 7.15 -25.06
N LEU A 193 0.02 7.80 -23.92
CA LEU A 193 0.22 7.23 -22.59
C LEU A 193 -0.68 6.02 -22.40
N THR A 194 -1.96 6.14 -22.74
CA THR A 194 -2.92 5.03 -22.68
C THR A 194 -2.44 3.82 -23.48
N ALA A 195 -2.02 4.02 -24.73
CA ALA A 195 -1.53 2.93 -25.58
C ALA A 195 -0.24 2.27 -25.05
N THR A 196 0.53 2.98 -24.23
CA THR A 196 1.84 2.50 -23.75
C THR A 196 1.74 1.75 -22.43
N VAL A 197 0.91 2.23 -21.49
CA VAL A 197 0.94 1.73 -20.10
C VAL A 197 -0.39 1.19 -19.60
N SER A 198 -1.51 1.46 -20.28
CA SER A 198 -2.80 0.97 -19.84
C SER A 198 -2.94 -0.53 -20.13
N GLY A 199 -3.56 -1.24 -19.21
CA GLY A 199 -3.75 -2.68 -19.27
C GLY A 199 -4.43 -3.18 -18.03
N ASN A 200 -5.08 -4.33 -18.14
CA ASN A 200 -5.66 -5.02 -17.00
C ASN A 200 -4.65 -6.01 -16.43
N ASP A 201 -4.84 -6.37 -15.17
CA ASP A 201 -4.13 -7.46 -14.52
C ASP A 201 -2.60 -7.32 -14.53
N ASN A 202 -2.07 -6.09 -14.44
CA ASN A 202 -0.62 -5.89 -14.36
C ASN A 202 -0.10 -6.50 -13.06
N PRO A 203 0.89 -7.39 -13.09
CA PRO A 203 1.36 -8.09 -11.90
C PRO A 203 1.94 -7.09 -10.90
N LEU A 204 1.56 -7.26 -9.64
CA LEU A 204 2.00 -6.44 -8.53
C LEU A 204 2.50 -7.34 -7.40
N ARG A 205 3.67 -7.01 -6.87
CA ARG A 205 4.21 -7.61 -5.65
C ARG A 205 4.66 -6.50 -4.72
N THR A 206 4.21 -6.55 -3.48
CA THR A 206 4.53 -5.55 -2.46
C THR A 206 4.82 -6.23 -1.13
N ASN A 207 5.60 -5.57 -0.30
CA ASN A 207 5.87 -6.01 1.05
C ASN A 207 5.33 -4.97 2.03
N GLN A 208 4.46 -5.40 2.92
CA GLN A 208 3.96 -4.58 4.01
C GLN A 208 4.84 -4.80 5.25
N GLY A 209 5.22 -3.73 5.93
CA GLY A 209 5.78 -3.82 7.27
C GLY A 209 4.69 -4.07 8.33
N SER A 210 5.10 -4.40 9.55
CA SER A 210 4.17 -4.58 10.67
C SER A 210 3.32 -3.32 10.90
N ALA A 211 1.99 -3.45 10.79
CA ALA A 211 1.09 -2.32 10.90
C ALA A 211 1.05 -1.75 12.34
N PHE A 212 1.18 -2.59 13.37
CA PHE A 212 1.11 -2.15 14.76
C PHE A 212 2.43 -1.58 15.30
N SER A 213 3.58 -1.89 14.67
CA SER A 213 4.89 -1.52 15.22
C SER A 213 5.33 -0.11 14.88
N CYS A 214 4.82 0.50 13.80
CA CYS A 214 5.18 1.84 13.33
C CYS A 214 4.00 2.81 13.48
N THR A 215 3.58 3.12 14.72
CA THR A 215 2.44 4.01 14.98
C THR A 215 2.82 5.18 15.89
N ARG A 216 2.27 6.37 15.61
CA ARG A 216 2.36 7.53 16.51
C ARG A 216 1.13 7.55 17.42
N LYS A 217 1.35 7.63 18.74
CA LYS A 217 0.28 7.68 19.73
C LYS A 217 -0.12 9.13 20.03
N ASN A 218 -1.42 9.41 20.17
CA ASN A 218 -1.94 10.68 20.65
C ASN A 218 -1.78 10.77 22.18
N PRO A 219 -0.98 11.70 22.72
CA PRO A 219 -0.89 11.89 24.16
C PRO A 219 -2.18 12.47 24.78
N VAL A 220 -3.02 13.16 23.98
CA VAL A 220 -4.24 13.84 24.44
C VAL A 220 -5.50 12.97 24.29
N ALA A 221 -5.56 12.10 23.28
CA ALA A 221 -6.71 11.19 23.05
C ALA A 221 -6.53 9.80 23.68
N GLY A 222 -5.93 9.74 24.87
CA GLY A 222 -5.79 8.49 25.64
C GLY A 222 -4.93 7.41 24.96
N GLY A 223 -3.92 7.80 24.16
CA GLY A 223 -3.02 6.85 23.50
C GLY A 223 -3.57 6.19 22.23
N LYS A 224 -4.64 6.73 21.63
CA LYS A 224 -5.10 6.29 20.30
C LYS A 224 -4.04 6.54 19.22
N ASN A 225 -4.01 5.73 18.17
CA ASN A 225 -3.12 5.96 17.03
C ASN A 225 -3.55 7.24 16.30
N LEU A 226 -2.61 8.13 16.05
CA LEU A 226 -2.83 9.26 15.15
C LEU A 226 -2.25 8.93 13.79
N PRO A 227 -3.02 9.14 12.72
CA PRO A 227 -2.43 9.21 11.41
C PRO A 227 -1.42 10.38 11.40
N PRO A 228 -0.17 10.17 10.97
CA PRO A 228 0.79 11.27 10.89
C PRO A 228 0.32 12.28 9.85
N GLY A 229 0.49 13.57 10.13
CA GLY A 229 0.21 14.61 9.13
C GLY A 229 1.19 14.55 7.95
N PRO A 230 0.92 15.30 6.88
CA PRO A 230 1.82 15.37 5.72
C PRO A 230 3.26 15.70 6.12
N GLY A 231 4.22 14.95 5.57
CA GLY A 231 5.65 15.09 5.88
C GLY A 231 6.06 14.71 7.32
N GLN A 232 5.12 14.34 8.20
CA GLN A 232 5.41 13.94 9.57
C GLN A 232 5.72 12.45 9.71
N ALA A 233 5.61 11.71 8.63
CA ALA A 233 5.71 10.28 8.58
C ALA A 233 7.02 9.88 7.87
N THR A 234 8.13 10.29 8.48
CA THR A 234 9.48 9.91 8.05
C THR A 234 9.90 8.65 8.79
N VAL A 235 10.87 7.91 8.25
CA VAL A 235 11.39 6.70 8.91
C VAL A 235 11.99 7.05 10.28
N GLU A 236 12.51 8.27 10.41
CA GLU A 236 13.12 8.82 11.62
C GLU A 236 12.10 9.30 12.66
N SER A 237 10.89 9.71 12.22
CA SER A 237 9.87 10.30 13.10
C SER A 237 8.86 9.29 13.64
N VAL A 238 8.78 8.11 13.06
CA VAL A 238 7.92 7.01 13.54
C VAL A 238 8.81 5.99 14.24
N PRO A 239 8.83 5.92 15.59
CA PRO A 239 9.58 4.90 16.30
C PRO A 239 8.96 3.54 15.99
N CYS A 240 9.43 2.89 14.92
CA CYS A 240 9.13 1.50 14.68
C CYS A 240 9.72 0.71 15.85
N ASN A 241 8.91 -0.11 16.51
CA ASN A 241 9.38 -0.90 17.63
C ASN A 241 10.23 -2.08 17.09
N LEU A 242 11.47 -1.78 16.68
CA LEU A 242 12.40 -2.68 15.98
C LEU A 242 12.78 -3.95 16.76
N GLY A 243 12.47 -4.00 18.06
CA GLY A 243 12.80 -5.11 18.94
C GLY A 243 11.93 -6.36 18.78
N LEU A 244 10.80 -6.28 18.08
CA LEU A 244 9.88 -7.40 17.86
C LEU A 244 9.74 -7.83 16.40
N ASP A 245 10.26 -7.04 15.47
CA ASP A 245 10.20 -7.33 14.04
C ASP A 245 11.41 -6.66 13.37
N PRO A 246 12.35 -7.42 12.76
CA PRO A 246 13.46 -6.80 12.06
C PRO A 246 12.88 -5.91 10.97
N ALA A 247 13.17 -4.60 11.02
CA ALA A 247 12.77 -3.65 9.99
C ALA A 247 12.95 -4.31 8.62
N ASN A 248 11.88 -4.34 7.81
CA ASN A 248 11.99 -4.88 6.47
C ASN A 248 13.01 -4.04 5.70
N PRO A 249 14.22 -4.55 5.39
CA PRO A 249 15.25 -3.79 4.72
C PRO A 249 14.87 -3.49 3.25
N LEU A 250 13.81 -4.13 2.74
CA LEU A 250 13.20 -3.85 1.43
C LEU A 250 12.25 -2.64 1.45
N ILE A 251 11.97 -2.07 2.63
CA ILE A 251 11.41 -0.72 2.71
C ILE A 251 12.63 0.20 2.75
N PRO A 252 13.11 0.73 1.60
CA PRO A 252 14.28 1.58 1.61
C PRO A 252 14.00 2.79 2.52
N PRO A 253 14.96 3.22 3.36
CA PRO A 253 14.92 4.57 3.89
C PRO A 253 14.77 5.53 2.71
N VAL A 254 13.96 6.58 2.87
CA VAL A 254 13.72 7.54 1.80
C VAL A 254 15.08 8.06 1.30
N PRO A 255 15.32 8.14 -0.03
CA PRO A 255 16.53 8.77 -0.53
C PRO A 255 16.65 10.18 0.06
N GLU A 256 17.79 10.51 0.66
CA GLU A 256 18.07 11.90 1.04
C GLU A 256 17.98 12.76 -0.23
N ILE A 257 17.05 13.73 -0.25
CA ILE A 257 17.04 14.77 -1.27
C ILE A 257 18.31 15.60 -1.04
N PRO A 258 19.26 15.65 -1.99
CA PRO A 258 20.49 16.42 -1.83
C PRO A 258 20.15 17.89 -1.51
N GLU A 259 20.88 18.49 -0.57
CA GLU A 259 20.63 19.87 -0.10
C GLU A 259 20.68 20.94 -1.20
N GLY A 260 21.13 20.60 -2.42
CA GLY A 260 21.19 21.50 -3.58
C GLY A 260 19.89 21.62 -4.38
N ASP A 261 18.89 20.77 -4.13
CA ASP A 261 17.61 20.75 -4.88
C ASP A 261 16.41 21.20 -4.01
N ARG A 262 16.65 21.97 -2.94
CA ARG A 262 15.63 22.61 -2.10
C ARG A 262 15.47 24.10 -2.38
#